data_AF-A0A9W7E350-F1
#
_entry.id   AF-A0A9W7E350-F1
#
_cell.length_a   1.000
_cell.length_b   1.000
_cell.length_c   1.000
_cell.angle_alpha   90.00
_cell.angle_beta   90.00
_cell.angle_gamma   90.00
#
_symmetry.space_group_name_H-M   'P 1'
#
loop_
_entity.id
_entity.type
_entity.pdbx_description
1 polymer ?
#
loop_
_entity_poly.entity_id
_entity_poly.type
_entity_poly.pdbx_seq_one_letter_code
_entity_poly.pdbx_strand_id
1 'polypeptide(L)'
;MTLNNPETVGESWGSRDSNLLRSQLEPWNTTGLRRRLVQDFGGDLLDLDVEREGVMNELLRKYEREGERRVLKFSGARVSRSVCDELLGLLREWKEGFKNGNDERVAVDAENYMILTKVENVSSRNKSSAVKKIRKYQLLWNAAEKAINYHDPDFGFTAVAVTHNFKGSPHIDRQNSGAFYGLSLGEFTGGSIHVELSPRIVGEVETRERWGKVDGRWPHWVGGFEGERFSLIFYRTEGRGEECGGSVYGMPVGEVEL
;
A
#
# COMPACT_ATOMS: atom_id res chain seq x y z
N MET A 1 12.61 -26.22 -0.37
CA MET A 1 11.70 -26.56 0.73
C MET A 1 11.63 -25.36 1.66
N THR A 2 10.73 -24.44 1.39
CA THR A 2 10.38 -23.34 2.30
C THR A 2 9.44 -23.91 3.35
N LEU A 3 9.82 -23.79 4.61
CA LEU A 3 9.00 -24.17 5.75
C LEU A 3 7.77 -23.26 5.78
N ASN A 4 6.59 -23.82 5.52
CA ASN A 4 5.33 -23.19 5.82
C ASN A 4 5.31 -22.91 7.33
N ASN A 5 5.35 -21.64 7.72
CA ASN A 5 5.07 -21.26 9.10
C ASN A 5 3.55 -21.39 9.31
N PRO A 6 3.05 -22.32 10.15
CA PRO A 6 1.61 -22.50 10.38
C PRO A 6 0.91 -21.28 11.02
N GLU A 7 1.65 -20.22 11.34
CA GLU A 7 1.17 -19.02 12.04
C GLU A 7 0.65 -17.88 11.15
N THR A 8 0.60 -18.04 9.82
CA THR A 8 0.18 -16.97 8.90
C THR A 8 -0.94 -17.43 7.95
N VAL A 9 -1.97 -16.59 7.75
CA VAL A 9 -2.99 -16.81 6.71
C VAL A 9 -2.38 -16.64 5.31
N GLY A 10 -2.57 -17.65 4.46
CA GLY A 10 -2.14 -17.70 3.06
C GLY A 10 -0.70 -18.18 2.86
N GLU A 11 -0.41 -18.77 1.70
CA GLU A 11 0.94 -19.20 1.30
C GLU A 11 1.93 -18.04 1.07
N SER A 12 1.41 -16.82 0.86
CA SER A 12 2.21 -15.60 0.68
C SER A 12 1.40 -14.36 1.08
N TRP A 13 2.02 -13.18 1.02
CA TRP A 13 1.26 -11.94 1.19
C TRP A 13 0.18 -11.84 0.12
N GLY A 14 0.50 -12.09 -1.16
CA GLY A 14 -0.43 -11.95 -2.27
C GLY A 14 -1.70 -12.82 -2.20
N SER A 15 -1.70 -13.91 -1.42
CA SER A 15 -2.86 -14.81 -1.31
C SER A 15 -3.84 -14.45 -0.19
N ARG A 16 -3.61 -13.35 0.54
CA ARG A 16 -4.51 -12.94 1.63
C ARG A 16 -5.73 -12.21 1.08
N ASP A 17 -6.90 -12.74 1.39
CA ASP A 17 -8.17 -12.04 1.13
C ASP A 17 -8.27 -10.80 2.03
N SER A 18 -8.26 -9.63 1.40
CA SER A 18 -8.32 -8.35 2.09
C SER A 18 -9.70 -8.04 2.67
N ASN A 19 -10.74 -8.81 2.37
CA ASN A 19 -12.07 -8.68 2.99
C ASN A 19 -12.14 -9.35 4.37
N LEU A 20 -11.22 -10.26 4.67
CA LEU A 20 -11.19 -10.96 5.96
C LEU A 20 -10.48 -10.10 7.02
N LEU A 21 -11.16 -9.85 8.14
CA LEU A 21 -10.59 -9.12 9.27
C LEU A 21 -9.29 -9.77 9.78
N ARG A 22 -9.21 -11.10 9.80
CA ARG A 22 -7.99 -11.80 10.18
C ARG A 22 -6.81 -11.39 9.29
N SER A 23 -7.00 -11.41 7.96
CA SER A 23 -5.98 -10.97 7.01
C SER A 23 -5.55 -9.53 7.25
N GLN A 24 -6.50 -8.64 7.57
CA GLN A 24 -6.24 -7.22 7.86
C GLN A 24 -5.41 -7.02 9.14
N LEU A 25 -5.50 -7.96 10.11
CA LEU A 25 -4.74 -7.92 11.37
C LEU A 25 -3.36 -8.61 11.28
N GLU A 26 -3.16 -9.54 10.34
CA GLU A 26 -1.89 -10.25 10.14
C GLU A 26 -0.63 -9.36 10.04
N PRO A 27 -0.67 -8.14 9.45
CA PRO A 27 0.51 -7.28 9.36
C PRO A 27 1.11 -6.92 10.72
N TRP A 28 0.29 -6.86 11.78
CA TRP A 28 0.75 -6.62 13.14
C TRP A 28 1.58 -7.79 13.65
N ASN A 29 2.69 -7.48 14.33
CA ASN A 29 3.42 -8.49 15.10
C ASN A 29 2.64 -8.84 16.39
N THR A 30 3.02 -9.93 17.06
CA THR A 30 2.33 -10.41 18.26
C THR A 30 2.26 -9.35 19.36
N THR A 31 3.32 -8.58 19.55
CA THR A 31 3.34 -7.46 20.52
C THR A 31 2.31 -6.38 20.19
N GLY A 32 2.17 -6.02 18.90
CA GLY A 32 1.17 -5.07 18.42
C GLY A 32 -0.26 -5.57 18.62
N LEU A 33 -0.51 -6.85 18.32
CA LEU A 33 -1.80 -7.50 18.56
C LEU A 33 -2.16 -7.51 20.05
N ARG A 34 -1.21 -7.88 20.93
CA ARG A 34 -1.41 -7.85 22.38
C ARG A 34 -1.71 -6.44 22.89
N ARG A 35 -0.96 -5.45 22.42
CA ARG A 35 -1.18 -4.05 22.77
C ARG A 35 -2.60 -3.61 22.38
N ARG A 36 -3.03 -3.92 21.16
CA ARG A 36 -4.39 -3.64 20.68
C ARG A 36 -5.45 -4.29 21.57
N LEU A 37 -5.28 -5.57 21.90
CA LEU A 37 -6.25 -6.29 22.73
C LEU A 37 -6.46 -5.63 24.10
N VAL A 38 -5.37 -5.18 24.73
CA VAL A 38 -5.42 -4.53 26.04
C VAL A 38 -5.95 -3.10 25.93
N GLN A 39 -5.32 -2.29 25.09
CA GLN A 39 -5.55 -0.84 25.04
C GLN A 39 -6.90 -0.50 24.44
N ASP A 40 -7.30 -1.23 23.40
CA ASP A 40 -8.49 -0.89 22.62
C ASP A 40 -9.71 -1.69 23.04
N PHE A 41 -9.54 -2.89 23.58
CA PHE A 41 -10.64 -3.83 23.90
C PHE A 41 -10.70 -4.26 25.37
N GLY A 42 -9.86 -3.66 26.23
CA GLY A 42 -9.84 -3.89 27.68
C GLY A 42 -9.50 -5.33 28.08
N GLY A 43 -8.69 -6.04 27.28
CA GLY A 43 -8.21 -7.38 27.62
C GLY A 43 -7.19 -7.38 28.76
N ASP A 44 -7.10 -8.49 29.50
CA ASP A 44 -6.05 -8.71 30.50
C ASP A 44 -4.89 -9.51 29.89
N LEU A 45 -3.65 -9.12 30.20
CA LEU A 45 -2.44 -9.83 29.77
C LEU A 45 -2.12 -11.03 30.67
N LEU A 46 -2.65 -11.05 31.89
CA LEU A 46 -2.25 -12.00 32.94
C LEU A 46 -2.70 -13.43 32.67
N ASP A 47 -3.71 -13.62 31.81
CA ASP A 47 -4.18 -14.93 31.36
C ASP A 47 -3.60 -15.34 29.99
N LEU A 48 -2.72 -14.51 29.41
CA LEU A 48 -2.24 -14.69 28.05
C LEU A 48 -0.80 -15.19 27.97
N ASP A 49 -0.56 -16.41 28.45
CA ASP A 49 0.61 -17.22 28.06
C ASP A 49 0.47 -17.75 26.62
N VAL A 50 -0.17 -16.96 25.73
CA VAL A 50 -0.70 -17.44 24.46
C VAL A 50 0.18 -17.04 23.31
N GLU A 51 0.52 -18.08 22.55
CA GLU A 51 1.01 -18.02 21.19
C GLU A 51 0.15 -17.06 20.34
N ARG A 52 0.75 -16.52 19.27
CA ARG A 52 0.15 -15.49 18.40
C ARG A 52 -1.30 -15.78 18.01
N GLU A 53 -1.60 -17.04 17.74
CA GLU A 53 -2.93 -17.49 17.33
C GLU A 53 -4.00 -17.21 18.39
N GLY A 54 -3.73 -17.41 19.67
CA GLY A 54 -4.69 -17.14 20.73
C GLY A 54 -5.01 -15.65 20.88
N VAL A 55 -3.99 -14.80 20.73
CA VAL A 55 -4.19 -13.34 20.72
C VAL A 55 -5.03 -12.92 19.51
N MET A 56 -4.76 -13.49 18.34
CA MET A 56 -5.54 -13.23 17.12
C MET A 56 -7.00 -13.66 17.30
N ASN A 57 -7.25 -14.87 17.82
CA ASN A 57 -8.60 -15.39 18.00
C ASN A 57 -9.41 -14.57 19.01
N GLU A 58 -8.78 -14.10 20.10
CA GLU A 58 -9.48 -13.24 21.06
C GLU A 58 -9.80 -11.86 20.46
N LEU A 59 -8.87 -11.28 19.68
CA LEU A 59 -9.16 -10.04 18.94
C LEU A 59 -10.35 -10.21 18.00
N LEU A 60 -10.37 -11.28 17.20
CA LEU A 60 -11.48 -11.55 16.28
C LEU A 60 -12.82 -11.66 17.03
N ARG A 61 -12.87 -12.33 18.19
CA ARG A 61 -14.08 -12.36 19.04
C ARG A 61 -14.47 -11.00 19.61
N LYS A 62 -13.50 -10.13 19.92
CA LYS A 62 -13.78 -8.77 20.40
C LYS A 62 -14.38 -7.91 19.29
N TYR A 63 -13.81 -8.00 18.09
CA TYR A 63 -14.37 -7.36 16.90
C TYR A 63 -15.77 -7.86 16.55
N GLU A 64 -15.99 -9.18 16.56
CA GLU A 64 -17.30 -9.77 16.29
C GLU A 64 -18.38 -9.24 17.25
N ARG A 65 -18.02 -9.01 18.53
CA ARG A 65 -18.92 -8.42 19.53
C ARG A 65 -19.22 -6.94 19.28
N GLU A 66 -18.27 -6.17 18.76
CA GLU A 66 -18.45 -4.73 18.47
C GLU A 66 -19.07 -4.47 17.09
N GLY A 67 -19.03 -5.45 16.18
CA GLY A 67 -19.52 -5.34 14.81
C GLY A 67 -18.45 -4.88 13.81
N GLU A 68 -18.91 -4.53 12.61
CA GLU A 68 -18.02 -4.13 11.52
C GLU A 68 -17.30 -2.81 11.80
N ARG A 69 -16.07 -2.69 11.29
CA ARG A 69 -15.30 -1.44 11.37
C ARG A 69 -15.96 -0.39 10.48
N ARG A 70 -16.02 0.85 10.99
CA ARG A 70 -16.53 1.99 10.22
C ARG A 70 -15.56 2.33 9.09
N VAL A 71 -16.09 2.60 7.90
CA VAL A 71 -15.30 3.05 6.76
C VAL A 71 -15.51 4.55 6.56
N LEU A 72 -14.41 5.31 6.53
CA LEU A 72 -14.41 6.73 6.17
C LEU A 72 -13.82 6.87 4.77
N LYS A 73 -14.56 7.50 3.86
CA LYS A 73 -14.12 7.72 2.49
C LYS A 73 -13.32 9.02 2.38
N PHE A 74 -12.21 8.99 1.66
CA PHE A 74 -11.34 10.12 1.39
C PHE A 74 -11.14 10.28 -0.10
N SER A 75 -11.22 11.52 -0.57
CA SER A 75 -10.97 11.86 -1.97
C SER A 75 -9.62 12.54 -2.10
N GLY A 76 -8.70 11.91 -2.84
CA GLY A 76 -7.43 12.51 -3.21
C GLY A 76 -7.56 13.74 -4.10
N ALA A 77 -6.46 14.48 -4.25
CA ALA A 77 -6.40 15.65 -5.13
C ALA A 77 -6.47 15.23 -6.60
N ARG A 78 -7.39 15.82 -7.39
CA ARG A 78 -7.55 15.46 -8.80
C ARG A 78 -6.29 15.75 -9.61
N VAL A 79 -5.93 14.80 -10.47
CA VAL A 79 -4.89 14.96 -11.49
C VAL A 79 -5.53 15.49 -12.76
N SER A 80 -4.83 16.37 -13.49
CA SER A 80 -5.37 16.90 -14.74
C SER A 80 -5.48 15.80 -15.79
N ARG A 81 -6.51 15.86 -16.63
CA ARG A 81 -6.76 14.84 -17.64
C ARG A 81 -5.58 14.62 -18.58
N SER A 82 -4.90 15.70 -18.98
CA SER A 82 -3.71 15.62 -19.83
C SER A 82 -2.57 14.82 -19.20
N VAL A 83 -2.36 14.97 -17.89
CA VAL A 83 -1.32 14.22 -17.15
C VAL A 83 -1.75 12.76 -17.00
N CYS A 84 -3.03 12.49 -16.71
CA CYS A 84 -3.56 11.13 -16.68
C CYS A 84 -3.37 10.42 -18.03
N ASP A 85 -3.72 11.07 -19.14
CA ASP A 85 -3.62 10.50 -20.48
C ASP A 85 -2.14 10.22 -20.87
N GLU A 86 -1.23 11.17 -20.57
CA GLU A 86 0.21 11.00 -20.81
C GLU A 86 0.76 9.80 -20.02
N LEU A 87 0.51 9.73 -18.72
CA LEU A 87 0.97 8.63 -17.86
C LEU A 87 0.35 7.30 -18.28
N LEU A 88 -0.95 7.26 -18.57
CA LEU A 88 -1.64 6.03 -18.97
C LEU A 88 -1.09 5.49 -20.30
N GLY A 89 -0.77 6.36 -21.26
CA GLY A 89 -0.12 5.96 -22.51
C GLY A 89 1.23 5.28 -22.26
N LEU A 90 2.08 5.89 -21.42
CA LEU A 90 3.40 5.35 -21.05
C LEU A 90 3.31 4.05 -20.24
N LEU A 91 2.30 3.92 -19.39
CA LEU A 91 2.05 2.71 -18.60
C LEU A 91 1.59 1.54 -19.47
N ARG A 92 0.74 1.79 -20.47
CA ARG A 92 0.35 0.78 -21.46
C ARG A 92 1.54 0.36 -22.32
N GLU A 93 2.36 1.30 -22.79
CA GLU A 93 3.60 0.98 -23.52
C GLU A 93 4.56 0.14 -22.64
N TRP A 94 4.72 0.50 -21.37
CA TRP A 94 5.50 -0.28 -20.41
C TRP A 94 4.98 -1.71 -20.30
N LYS A 95 3.68 -1.90 -20.08
CA LYS A 95 3.02 -3.21 -19.98
C LYS A 95 3.28 -4.08 -21.22
N GLU A 96 3.04 -3.55 -22.42
CA GLU A 96 3.27 -4.29 -23.68
C GLU A 96 4.74 -4.70 -23.87
N GLY A 97 5.68 -3.86 -23.41
CA GLY A 97 7.11 -4.14 -23.44
C GLY A 97 7.63 -5.06 -22.32
N PHE A 98 6.80 -5.43 -21.35
CA PHE A 98 7.22 -6.11 -20.13
C PHE A 98 7.16 -7.63 -20.25
N LYS A 99 8.25 -8.22 -20.76
CA LYS A 99 8.30 -9.64 -21.14
C LYS A 99 8.47 -10.65 -19.99
N ASN A 100 8.57 -10.20 -18.74
CA ASN A 100 8.95 -11.04 -17.60
C ASN A 100 7.94 -11.08 -16.45
N GLY A 101 6.77 -10.44 -16.57
CA GLY A 101 5.77 -10.47 -15.50
C GLY A 101 6.35 -10.02 -14.13
N ASN A 102 5.78 -10.49 -13.03
CA ASN A 102 6.11 -10.06 -11.67
C ASN A 102 7.39 -10.72 -11.08
N ASP A 103 8.53 -10.63 -11.78
CA ASP A 103 9.81 -11.20 -11.32
C ASP A 103 10.42 -10.45 -10.11
N GLU A 104 10.07 -9.17 -9.92
CA GLU A 104 10.65 -8.34 -8.84
C GLU A 104 10.03 -8.59 -7.47
N ARG A 105 8.78 -9.05 -7.42
CA ARG A 105 8.02 -9.29 -6.19
C ARG A 105 7.14 -10.53 -6.35
N VAL A 106 7.76 -11.71 -6.44
CA VAL A 106 7.05 -13.01 -6.57
C VAL A 106 5.98 -13.25 -5.50
N ALA A 107 6.11 -12.64 -4.32
CA ALA A 107 5.17 -12.77 -3.21
C ALA A 107 3.95 -11.83 -3.27
N VAL A 108 3.80 -11.00 -4.32
CA VAL A 108 2.62 -10.14 -4.51
C VAL A 108 1.76 -10.62 -5.68
N ASP A 109 0.46 -10.35 -5.61
CA ASP A 109 -0.46 -10.66 -6.69
C ASP A 109 -0.55 -9.46 -7.64
N ALA A 110 0.10 -9.56 -8.79
CA ALA A 110 0.07 -8.57 -9.86
C ALA A 110 0.46 -9.21 -11.20
N GLU A 111 -0.10 -8.72 -12.29
CA GLU A 111 0.31 -9.14 -13.63
C GLU A 111 1.71 -8.59 -13.98
N ASN A 112 1.96 -7.33 -13.65
CA ASN A 112 3.27 -6.71 -13.81
C ASN A 112 3.61 -5.84 -12.61
N TYR A 113 4.87 -5.92 -12.17
CA TYR A 113 5.40 -5.13 -11.07
C TYR A 113 6.83 -4.70 -11.37
N MET A 114 7.11 -3.42 -11.18
CA MET A 114 8.43 -2.84 -11.41
C MET A 114 8.72 -1.74 -10.39
N ILE A 115 9.93 -1.74 -9.82
CA ILE A 115 10.41 -0.64 -8.97
C ILE A 115 11.42 0.21 -9.74
N LEU A 116 11.16 1.51 -9.87
CA LEU A 116 12.14 2.48 -10.35
C LEU A 116 12.73 3.22 -9.15
N THR A 117 14.04 3.11 -8.92
CA THR A 117 14.72 3.74 -7.78
C THR A 117 15.67 4.83 -8.26
N LYS A 118 15.68 5.97 -7.55
CA LYS A 118 16.66 7.05 -7.77
C LYS A 118 18.08 6.51 -7.58
N VAL A 119 18.96 6.78 -8.53
CA VAL A 119 20.29 6.15 -8.63
C VAL A 119 21.16 6.46 -7.40
N GLU A 120 21.00 7.63 -6.82
CA GLU A 120 21.66 8.07 -5.60
C GLU A 120 21.29 7.21 -4.38
N ASN A 121 20.08 6.65 -4.35
CA ASN A 121 19.54 5.82 -3.26
C ASN A 121 19.75 4.31 -3.50
N VAL A 122 20.62 3.95 -4.46
CA VAL A 122 20.95 2.56 -4.77
C VAL A 122 22.36 2.25 -4.28
N SER A 123 22.51 1.10 -3.62
CA SER A 123 23.81 0.60 -3.17
C SER A 123 24.79 0.47 -4.35
N SER A 124 26.08 0.70 -4.10
CA SER A 124 27.13 0.71 -5.13
C SER A 124 27.11 -0.52 -6.04
N ARG A 125 26.80 -1.70 -5.47
CA ARG A 125 26.70 -2.98 -6.18
C ARG A 125 25.60 -3.00 -7.24
N ASN A 126 24.51 -2.27 -7.02
CA ASN A 126 23.31 -2.30 -7.85
C ASN A 126 23.13 -1.05 -8.73
N LYS A 127 23.98 -0.01 -8.57
CA LYS A 127 23.87 1.26 -9.30
C LYS A 127 23.81 1.08 -10.82
N SER A 128 24.65 0.23 -11.38
CA SER A 128 24.68 -0.01 -12.84
C SER A 128 23.35 -0.54 -13.37
N SER A 129 22.73 -1.48 -12.66
CA SER A 129 21.43 -2.05 -13.01
C SER A 129 20.31 -1.03 -12.87
N ALA A 130 20.31 -0.24 -11.79
CA ALA A 130 19.33 0.83 -11.59
C ALA A 130 19.42 1.91 -12.69
N VAL A 131 20.64 2.34 -13.04
CA VAL A 131 20.87 3.31 -14.13
C VAL A 131 20.35 2.77 -15.46
N LYS A 132 20.64 1.50 -15.79
CA LYS A 132 20.11 0.87 -17.02
C LYS A 132 18.59 0.84 -17.03
N LYS A 133 17.97 0.55 -15.89
CA LYS A 133 16.51 0.47 -15.75
C LYS A 133 15.84 1.84 -15.89
N ILE A 134 16.34 2.86 -15.20
CA ILE A 134 15.87 4.24 -15.35
C ILE A 134 16.02 4.72 -16.80
N ARG A 135 17.18 4.48 -17.43
CA ARG A 135 17.38 4.83 -18.85
C ARG A 135 16.39 4.13 -19.78
N LYS A 136 16.09 2.85 -19.52
CA LYS A 136 15.10 2.09 -20.31
C LYS A 136 13.71 2.69 -20.20
N TYR A 137 13.31 3.15 -19.01
CA TYR A 137 11.97 3.68 -18.73
C TYR A 137 11.99 5.19 -18.46
N GLN A 138 12.89 5.92 -19.12
CA GLN A 138 13.17 7.33 -18.80
C GLN A 138 11.95 8.23 -19.03
N LEU A 139 11.16 7.96 -20.06
CA LEU A 139 9.95 8.74 -20.36
C LEU A 139 8.91 8.59 -19.24
N LEU A 140 8.62 7.35 -18.83
CA LEU A 140 7.72 7.07 -17.71
C LEU A 140 8.23 7.68 -16.39
N TRP A 141 9.53 7.53 -16.11
CA TRP A 141 10.14 8.14 -14.93
C TRP A 141 9.97 9.67 -14.92
N ASN A 142 10.32 10.34 -16.01
CA ASN A 142 10.26 11.79 -16.12
C ASN A 142 8.82 12.31 -15.99
N ALA A 143 7.86 11.64 -16.64
CA ALA A 143 6.45 12.01 -16.56
C ALA A 143 5.91 11.83 -15.13
N ALA A 144 6.24 10.71 -14.47
CA ALA A 144 5.84 10.42 -13.10
C ALA A 144 6.46 11.43 -12.11
N GLU A 145 7.76 11.71 -12.23
CA GLU A 145 8.48 12.68 -11.38
C GLU A 145 7.95 14.09 -11.58
N LYS A 146 7.71 14.52 -12.83
CA LYS A 146 7.08 15.81 -13.13
C LYS A 146 5.69 15.92 -12.52
N ALA A 147 4.88 14.87 -12.61
CA ALA A 147 3.52 14.86 -12.10
C ALA A 147 3.46 14.99 -10.58
N ILE A 148 4.30 14.25 -9.83
CA ILE A 148 4.34 14.36 -8.36
C ILE A 148 4.94 15.70 -7.92
N ASN A 149 6.01 16.19 -8.57
CA ASN A 149 6.62 17.48 -8.22
C ASN A 149 5.69 18.67 -8.49
N TYR A 150 4.79 18.56 -9.48
CA TYR A 150 3.75 19.56 -9.70
C TYR A 150 2.68 19.55 -8.60
N HIS A 151 2.39 18.38 -8.02
CA HIS A 151 1.41 18.23 -6.96
C HIS A 151 1.94 18.62 -5.58
N ASP A 152 3.10 18.09 -5.20
CA ASP A 152 3.78 18.31 -3.93
C ASP A 152 5.30 18.45 -4.21
N PRO A 153 5.80 19.68 -4.47
CA PRO A 153 7.20 19.91 -4.81
C PRO A 153 8.16 19.60 -3.65
N ASP A 154 7.64 19.53 -2.42
CA ASP A 154 8.42 19.22 -1.22
C ASP A 154 8.47 17.71 -0.94
N PHE A 155 7.70 16.90 -1.68
CA PHE A 155 7.69 15.46 -1.50
C PHE A 155 8.96 14.78 -2.05
N GLY A 156 9.92 14.57 -1.15
CA GLY A 156 11.08 13.73 -1.43
C GLY A 156 10.73 12.24 -1.44
N PHE A 157 10.79 11.59 -2.61
CA PHE A 157 10.68 10.14 -2.75
C PHE A 157 12.01 9.50 -3.18
N THR A 158 12.23 8.23 -2.82
CA THR A 158 13.43 7.46 -3.20
C THR A 158 13.16 6.48 -4.34
N ALA A 159 11.92 6.00 -4.46
CA ALA A 159 11.51 5.05 -5.49
C ALA A 159 10.03 5.18 -5.86
N VAL A 160 9.68 4.63 -7.01
CA VAL A 160 8.31 4.49 -7.51
C VAL A 160 8.05 3.02 -7.80
N ALA A 161 7.02 2.45 -7.18
CA ALA A 161 6.47 1.17 -7.61
C ALA A 161 5.46 1.42 -8.73
N VAL A 162 5.67 0.73 -9.86
CA VAL A 162 4.84 0.75 -11.05
C VAL A 162 4.19 -0.61 -11.18
N THR A 163 2.86 -0.65 -11.20
CA THR A 163 2.12 -1.92 -11.16
C THR A 163 0.97 -1.94 -12.17
N HIS A 164 0.70 -3.13 -12.72
CA HIS A 164 -0.49 -3.42 -13.52
C HIS A 164 -1.27 -4.57 -12.89
N ASN A 165 -2.57 -4.35 -12.66
CA ASN A 165 -3.51 -5.25 -12.00
C ASN A 165 -3.02 -5.82 -10.66
N PHE A 166 -2.30 -4.99 -9.89
CA PHE A 166 -1.87 -5.35 -8.54
C PHE A 166 -3.07 -5.45 -7.58
N LYS A 167 -3.20 -6.61 -6.96
CA LYS A 167 -4.15 -6.90 -5.89
C LYS A 167 -3.39 -6.85 -4.57
N GLY A 168 -3.64 -5.78 -3.84
CA GLY A 168 -2.94 -5.49 -2.59
C GLY A 168 -3.53 -6.28 -1.45
N SER A 169 -2.74 -7.19 -0.89
CA SER A 169 -3.04 -7.83 0.37
C SER A 169 -2.70 -6.95 1.57
N PRO A 170 -3.31 -7.16 2.74
CA PRO A 170 -2.96 -6.39 3.93
C PRO A 170 -1.48 -6.55 4.33
N HIS A 171 -0.78 -5.42 4.47
CA HIS A 171 0.62 -5.34 4.89
C HIS A 171 0.97 -4.01 5.58
N ILE A 172 2.20 -3.93 6.12
CA ILE A 172 2.82 -2.72 6.67
C ILE A 172 4.18 -2.55 5.98
N ASP A 173 4.42 -1.36 5.44
CA ASP A 173 5.69 -0.99 4.81
C ASP A 173 6.72 -0.57 5.86
N ARG A 174 7.35 -1.57 6.50
CA ARG A 174 8.31 -1.34 7.59
C ARG A 174 9.56 -0.54 7.17
N GLN A 175 9.86 -0.48 5.88
CA GLN A 175 11.01 0.23 5.36
C GLN A 175 10.69 1.69 4.98
N ASN A 176 9.41 2.09 5.00
CA ASN A 176 9.05 3.46 4.67
C ASN A 176 9.45 4.41 5.80
N SER A 177 10.04 5.54 5.42
CA SER A 177 10.43 6.62 6.34
C SER A 177 9.38 7.74 6.43
N GLY A 178 8.17 7.52 5.89
CA GLY A 178 7.09 8.49 5.86
C GLY A 178 5.90 8.00 5.05
N ALA A 179 4.95 8.91 4.80
CA ALA A 179 3.81 8.62 3.92
C ALA A 179 4.24 8.41 2.46
N PHE A 180 3.44 7.67 1.70
CA PHE A 180 3.57 7.53 0.27
C PHE A 180 2.45 8.26 -0.46
N TYR A 181 2.68 8.59 -1.73
CA TYR A 181 1.63 9.01 -2.65
C TYR A 181 1.26 7.86 -3.58
N GLY A 182 -0.04 7.58 -3.69
CA GLY A 182 -0.61 6.66 -4.65
C GLY A 182 -1.43 7.40 -5.71
N LEU A 183 -1.27 6.97 -6.96
CA LEU A 183 -2.11 7.34 -8.09
C LEU A 183 -2.47 6.06 -8.85
N SER A 184 -3.73 5.90 -9.22
CA SER A 184 -4.19 4.83 -10.10
C SER A 184 -4.87 5.36 -11.36
N LEU A 185 -4.69 4.65 -12.46
CA LEU A 185 -5.12 5.03 -13.81
C LEU A 185 -5.64 3.80 -14.56
N GLY A 186 -6.42 4.03 -15.62
CA GLY A 186 -7.02 2.99 -16.44
C GLY A 186 -8.54 2.92 -16.30
N GLU A 187 -9.12 1.91 -16.94
CA GLU A 187 -10.57 1.70 -16.98
C GLU A 187 -10.95 0.62 -15.97
N PHE A 188 -11.24 1.04 -14.74
CA PHE A 188 -11.58 0.15 -13.63
C PHE A 188 -12.59 0.77 -12.66
N THR A 189 -13.26 -0.09 -11.89
CA THR A 189 -14.12 0.25 -10.74
C THR A 189 -13.53 -0.30 -9.44
N GLY A 190 -13.77 0.35 -8.30
CA GLY A 190 -13.17 -0.03 -7.02
C GLY A 190 -11.68 0.31 -6.93
N GLY A 191 -10.89 -0.49 -6.21
CA GLY A 191 -9.42 -0.37 -6.21
C GLY A 191 -8.83 0.78 -5.38
N SER A 192 -9.64 1.35 -4.47
CA SER A 192 -9.23 2.32 -3.45
C SER A 192 -8.17 1.74 -2.52
N ILE A 193 -7.27 2.59 -2.00
CA ILE A 193 -6.33 2.18 -0.95
C ILE A 193 -7.05 2.22 0.38
N HIS A 194 -7.12 1.10 1.07
CA HIS A 194 -7.66 1.03 2.43
C HIS A 194 -6.52 1.09 3.42
N VAL A 195 -6.67 1.90 4.47
CA VAL A 195 -5.67 2.03 5.53
C VAL A 195 -6.35 2.11 6.89
N GLU A 196 -5.75 1.49 7.89
CA GLU A 196 -6.26 1.56 9.25
C GLU A 196 -6.07 2.96 9.85
N LEU A 197 -7.15 3.61 10.29
CA LEU A 197 -7.11 4.87 11.04
C LEU A 197 -7.11 4.63 12.55
N SER A 198 -7.81 3.58 12.96
CA SER A 198 -7.88 3.09 14.32
C SER A 198 -8.31 1.62 14.29
N PRO A 199 -8.29 0.92 15.44
CA PRO A 199 -8.86 -0.43 15.50
C PRO A 199 -10.27 -0.53 14.92
N ARG A 200 -11.09 0.52 15.06
CA ARG A 200 -12.51 0.52 14.69
C ARG A 200 -12.81 1.25 13.39
N ILE A 201 -11.82 1.89 12.78
CA ILE A 201 -12.03 2.78 11.63
C ILE A 201 -11.00 2.50 10.55
N VAL A 202 -11.48 2.27 9.32
CA VAL A 202 -10.69 2.14 8.10
C VAL A 202 -10.93 3.38 7.23
N GLY A 203 -9.86 3.93 6.68
CA GLY A 203 -9.92 4.97 5.67
C GLY A 203 -9.86 4.34 4.29
N GLU A 204 -10.85 4.64 3.44
CA GLU A 204 -10.87 4.28 2.03
C GLU A 204 -10.45 5.49 1.20
N VAL A 205 -9.27 5.42 0.59
CA VAL A 205 -8.66 6.52 -0.16
C VAL A 205 -8.78 6.27 -1.66
N GLU A 206 -9.61 7.08 -2.32
CA GLU A 206 -9.75 7.07 -3.78
C GLU A 206 -8.48 7.60 -4.44
N THR A 207 -7.95 6.82 -5.38
CA THR A 207 -6.71 7.11 -6.11
C THR A 207 -6.89 7.14 -7.62
N ARG A 208 -8.07 6.79 -8.14
CA ARG A 208 -8.36 6.82 -9.57
C ARG A 208 -8.35 8.26 -10.05
N GLU A 209 -7.36 8.57 -10.88
CA GLU A 209 -7.06 9.92 -11.38
C GLU A 209 -6.86 10.96 -10.25
N ARG A 210 -6.42 10.49 -9.07
CA ARG A 210 -6.27 11.31 -7.86
C ARG A 210 -5.03 10.94 -7.07
N TRP A 211 -4.38 11.94 -6.49
CA TRP A 211 -3.30 11.76 -5.53
C TRP A 211 -3.85 11.42 -4.15
N GLY A 212 -3.63 10.19 -3.70
CA GLY A 212 -3.87 9.77 -2.32
C GLY A 212 -2.57 9.69 -1.52
N LYS A 213 -2.46 10.47 -0.43
CA LYS A 213 -1.34 10.43 0.53
C LYS A 213 -1.68 9.54 1.72
N VAL A 214 -1.01 8.39 1.82
CA VAL A 214 -1.28 7.35 2.82
C VAL A 214 -0.01 6.97 3.55
N ASP A 215 -0.08 6.78 4.86
CA ASP A 215 1.04 6.26 5.63
C ASP A 215 1.07 4.73 5.60
N GLY A 216 1.92 4.17 4.74
CA GLY A 216 2.09 2.72 4.62
C GLY A 216 2.65 2.03 5.88
N ARG A 217 3.06 2.79 6.90
CA ARG A 217 3.49 2.24 8.20
C ARG A 217 2.32 1.74 9.05
N TRP A 218 1.08 2.04 8.64
CA TRP A 218 -0.14 1.43 9.16
C TRP A 218 -0.62 0.28 8.25
N PRO A 219 -1.37 -0.71 8.78
CA PRO A 219 -1.95 -1.75 7.96
C PRO A 219 -2.77 -1.17 6.81
N HIS A 220 -2.42 -1.56 5.59
CA HIS A 220 -3.08 -1.07 4.39
C HIS A 220 -3.14 -2.14 3.31
N TRP A 221 -4.08 -1.99 2.39
CA TRP A 221 -4.34 -2.89 1.27
C TRP A 221 -5.03 -2.18 0.11
N VAL A 222 -5.15 -2.84 -1.03
CA VAL A 222 -5.96 -2.34 -2.15
C VAL A 222 -7.31 -3.06 -2.09
N GLY A 223 -8.40 -2.30 -2.14
CA GLY A 223 -9.75 -2.84 -2.20
C GLY A 223 -9.98 -3.63 -3.50
N GLY A 224 -11.01 -4.49 -3.51
CA GLY A 224 -11.41 -5.21 -4.72
C GLY A 224 -11.66 -4.25 -5.89
N PHE A 225 -11.28 -4.67 -7.10
CA PHE A 225 -11.50 -3.91 -8.32
C PHE A 225 -11.78 -4.82 -9.51
N GLU A 226 -12.44 -4.27 -10.51
CA GLU A 226 -12.69 -4.89 -11.81
C GLU A 226 -12.19 -3.97 -12.93
N GLY A 227 -11.62 -4.55 -13.98
CA GLY A 227 -11.08 -3.82 -15.14
C GLY A 227 -9.56 -3.73 -15.18
N GLU A 228 -9.04 -2.79 -15.96
CA GLU A 228 -7.60 -2.58 -16.16
C GLU A 228 -7.11 -1.45 -15.24
N ARG A 229 -6.29 -1.81 -14.25
CA ARG A 229 -5.78 -0.87 -13.25
C ARG A 229 -4.26 -0.80 -13.29
N PHE A 230 -3.75 0.40 -13.53
CA PHE A 230 -2.35 0.74 -13.29
C PHE A 230 -2.22 1.53 -12.00
N SER A 231 -1.08 1.43 -11.32
CA SER A 231 -0.75 2.37 -10.25
C SER A 231 0.72 2.75 -10.18
N LEU A 232 0.94 3.97 -9.69
CA LEU A 232 2.22 4.55 -9.33
C LEU A 232 2.20 4.84 -7.82
N ILE A 233 3.09 4.21 -7.06
CA ILE A 233 3.26 4.43 -5.63
C ILE A 233 4.64 5.07 -5.40
N PHE A 234 4.67 6.32 -4.97
CA PHE A 234 5.88 7.08 -4.67
C PHE A 234 6.15 7.01 -3.17
N TYR A 235 7.26 6.39 -2.79
CA TYR A 235 7.59 6.17 -1.38
C TYR A 235 9.05 6.51 -1.09
N ARG A 236 9.36 6.65 0.20
CA ARG A 236 10.68 7.01 0.70
C ARG A 236 11.16 5.95 1.68
N THR A 237 12.37 5.43 1.49
CA THR A 237 13.02 4.46 2.38
C THR A 237 14.27 4.98 3.08
N GLU A 238 14.74 6.17 2.68
CA GLU A 238 15.96 6.81 3.19
C GLU A 238 15.68 8.27 3.58
N GLY A 239 16.65 8.98 4.14
CA GLY A 239 16.50 10.36 4.59
C GLY A 239 15.89 10.50 5.99
N ARG A 240 15.63 11.75 6.42
CA ARG A 240 15.02 12.04 7.73
C ARG A 240 13.62 11.46 7.76
N GLY A 241 13.36 10.58 8.73
CA GLY A 241 12.03 10.03 8.93
C GLY A 241 11.03 11.12 9.32
N GLU A 242 9.83 11.03 8.75
CA GLU A 242 8.67 11.75 9.24
C GLU A 242 8.20 11.09 10.54
N GLU A 243 7.76 11.90 11.50
CA GLU A 243 7.06 11.35 12.66
C GLU A 243 5.85 10.54 12.18
N CYS A 244 5.61 9.39 12.83
CA CYS A 244 4.43 8.60 12.55
C CYS A 244 3.23 9.30 13.17
N GLY A 245 2.50 10.07 12.37
CA GLY A 245 1.30 10.81 12.75
C GLY A 245 0.04 10.04 12.36
N GLY A 246 -0.80 10.68 11.53
CA GLY A 246 -2.01 10.07 10.97
C GLY A 246 -1.74 9.08 9.83
N SER A 247 -2.73 8.28 9.45
CA SER A 247 -2.61 7.34 8.33
C SER A 247 -3.07 7.88 6.98
N VAL A 248 -3.79 9.00 6.97
CA VAL A 248 -4.25 9.71 5.75
C VAL A 248 -3.98 11.21 5.94
N TYR A 249 -3.47 11.89 4.91
CA TYR A 249 -3.04 13.28 5.01
C TYR A 249 -3.67 14.19 3.96
N GLY A 250 -3.97 15.44 4.35
CA GLY A 250 -4.30 16.52 3.42
C GLY A 250 -5.58 16.32 2.60
N MET A 251 -6.45 15.38 2.99
CA MET A 251 -7.66 15.04 2.27
C MET A 251 -8.89 15.32 3.13
N PRO A 252 -9.92 15.99 2.57
CA PRO A 252 -11.19 16.11 3.26
C PRO A 252 -11.81 14.71 3.40
N VAL A 253 -12.39 14.44 4.57
CA VAL A 253 -13.29 13.30 4.76
C VAL A 253 -14.49 13.56 3.85
N GLY A 254 -14.76 12.64 2.92
CA GLY A 254 -15.99 12.67 2.14
C GLY A 254 -17.20 12.58 3.07
N GLU A 255 -18.36 13.09 2.64
CA GLU A 255 -19.58 13.00 3.44
C GLU A 255 -19.81 11.55 3.87
N VAL A 256 -19.95 11.35 5.19
CA VAL A 256 -20.29 10.05 5.76
C VAL A 256 -21.76 9.83 5.41
N GLU A 257 -22.03 9.00 4.40
CA GLU A 257 -23.36 8.41 4.27
C GLU A 257 -23.56 7.53 5.51
N LEU A 258 -24.37 8.03 6.45
CA LEU A 258 -24.85 7.31 7.64
C LEU A 258 -25.96 6.34 7.26
#